data_AF-A0A963NMJ6-F1
#
_entry.id   AF-A0A963NMJ6-F1
#
_cell.length_a   1.000
_cell.length_b   1.000
_cell.length_c   1.000
_cell.angle_alpha   90.00
_cell.angle_beta   90.00
_cell.angle_gamma   90.00
#
_symmetry.space_group_name_H-M   'P 1'
#
loop_
_entity.id
_entity.type
_entity.pdbx_description
1 polymer ?
#
loop_
_entity_poly.entity_id
_entity_poly.type
_entity_poly.pdbx_seq_one_letter_code
_entity_poly.pdbx_strand_id
1 'polypeptide(L)'
;FQGFGAAVTGPDGSVRLRTIRPVPYPGRTPHIHVKLRHPSFGEIASQLFVDRDPGNAGDFLWRRLDEEARAALAMRLQPAPADAPAGLRWMARHRLVVPT
;
A
#
# COMPACT_ATOMS: atom_id res chain seq x y z
N PHE A 1 1.10 9.69 -16.12
CA PHE A 1 1.40 8.71 -15.04
C PHE A 1 0.83 7.37 -15.47
N GLN A 2 1.62 6.29 -15.44
CA GLN A 2 1.22 4.97 -15.97
C GLN A 2 0.50 4.07 -14.94
N GLY A 3 0.55 4.40 -13.65
CA GLY A 3 -0.16 3.62 -12.62
C GLY A 3 0.48 2.28 -12.26
N PHE A 4 1.67 1.97 -12.76
CA PHE A 4 2.37 0.71 -12.54
C PHE A 4 3.83 0.94 -12.14
N GLY A 5 4.35 0.06 -11.29
CA GLY A 5 5.76 -0.01 -10.92
C GLY A 5 6.10 -1.40 -10.38
N ALA A 6 7.32 -1.85 -10.63
CA ALA A 6 7.83 -3.13 -10.15
C ALA A 6 9.30 -2.98 -9.75
N ALA A 7 9.70 -3.72 -8.72
CA ALA A 7 11.07 -3.77 -8.25
C ALA A 7 11.32 -5.11 -7.56
N VAL A 8 12.58 -5.54 -7.54
CA VAL A 8 13.05 -6.70 -6.77
C VAL A 8 13.47 -6.20 -5.38
N THR A 9 13.12 -6.94 -4.33
CA THR A 9 13.52 -6.61 -2.97
C THR A 9 15.02 -6.79 -2.76
N GLY A 10 15.61 -5.97 -1.89
CA GLY A 10 16.98 -6.15 -1.42
C GLY A 10 17.15 -7.42 -0.55
N PRO A 11 18.38 -7.76 -0.17
CA PRO A 11 18.67 -8.91 0.71
C PRO A 11 17.97 -8.86 2.07
N ASP A 12 17.60 -7.66 2.53
CA ASP A 12 16.84 -7.41 3.76
C ASP A 12 15.31 -7.42 3.54
N GLY A 13 14.85 -7.76 2.34
CA GLY A 13 13.44 -7.74 1.95
C GLY A 13 12.88 -6.34 1.67
N SER A 14 13.71 -5.28 1.68
CA SER A 14 13.24 -3.92 1.49
C SER A 14 13.06 -3.55 0.02
N VAL A 15 12.08 -2.68 -0.25
CA VAL A 15 11.85 -2.08 -1.57
C VAL A 15 11.30 -0.67 -1.37
N ARG A 16 11.61 0.23 -2.33
CA ARG A 16 11.12 1.61 -2.33
C ARG A 16 10.51 1.95 -3.68
N LEU A 17 9.30 2.50 -3.66
CA LEU A 17 8.62 3.03 -4.84
C LEU A 17 8.27 4.50 -4.62
N ARG A 18 8.37 5.31 -5.68
CA ARG A 18 7.86 6.69 -5.71
C ARG A 18 6.65 6.71 -6.63
N THR A 19 5.51 7.13 -6.10
CA THR A 19 4.24 7.18 -6.81
C THR A 19 3.44 8.42 -6.37
N ILE A 20 2.30 8.66 -7.00
CA ILE A 20 1.32 9.64 -6.54
C ILE A 20 0.48 9.05 -5.40
N ARG A 21 -0.10 9.92 -4.56
CA ARG A 21 -1.14 9.48 -3.61
C ARG A 21 -2.32 8.92 -4.42
N PRO A 22 -2.84 7.72 -4.11
CA PRO A 22 -4.01 7.19 -4.79
C PRO A 22 -5.21 8.10 -4.55
N VAL A 23 -6.09 8.21 -5.54
CA VAL A 23 -7.36 8.93 -5.47
C VAL A 23 -8.51 7.94 -5.59
N PRO A 24 -9.73 8.28 -5.14
CA PRO A 24 -10.89 7.41 -5.32
C PRO A 24 -11.17 7.17 -6.80
N TYR A 25 -11.67 5.98 -7.12
CA TYR A 25 -12.29 5.68 -8.41
C TYR A 25 -13.66 5.04 -8.16
N PRO A 26 -14.61 5.07 -9.11
CA PRO A 26 -15.99 4.68 -8.85
C PRO A 26 -16.11 3.34 -8.12
N GLY A 27 -16.76 3.38 -6.95
CA GLY A 27 -17.04 2.20 -6.13
C GLY A 27 -15.94 1.75 -5.17
N ARG A 28 -14.78 2.43 -5.11
CA ARG A 28 -13.65 2.03 -4.24
C ARG A 28 -12.99 3.23 -3.55
N THR A 29 -12.56 3.05 -2.31
CA THR A 29 -11.74 4.03 -1.57
C THR A 29 -10.29 4.08 -2.12
N PRO A 30 -9.48 5.13 -1.89
CA PRO A 30 -8.10 5.17 -2.34
C PRO A 30 -7.27 3.95 -1.87
N HIS A 31 -6.70 3.22 -2.82
CA HIS A 31 -5.84 2.07 -2.53
C HIS A 31 -4.74 1.88 -3.58
N ILE A 32 -3.73 1.08 -3.22
CA ILE A 32 -2.66 0.63 -4.11
C ILE A 32 -2.72 -0.89 -4.19
N HIS A 33 -2.86 -1.44 -5.40
CA HIS A 33 -2.70 -2.88 -5.60
C HIS A 33 -1.24 -3.29 -5.42
N VAL A 34 -1.01 -4.37 -4.69
CA VAL A 34 0.31 -4.95 -4.49
C VAL A 34 0.31 -6.41 -4.90
N LYS A 35 1.39 -6.83 -5.54
CA LYS A 35 1.61 -8.22 -5.96
C LYS A 35 3.01 -8.63 -5.53
N LEU A 36 3.09 -9.68 -4.73
CA LEU A 36 4.34 -10.26 -4.24
C LEU A 36 4.57 -11.60 -4.94
N ARG A 37 5.82 -11.87 -5.33
CA ARG A 37 6.21 -13.10 -6.02
C ARG A 37 7.48 -13.65 -5.40
N HIS A 38 7.47 -14.91 -5.00
CA HIS A 38 8.65 -15.61 -4.50
C HIS A 38 8.50 -17.13 -4.68
N PRO A 39 9.58 -17.89 -4.95
CA PRO A 39 9.48 -19.34 -5.10
C PRO A 39 8.86 -20.09 -3.91
N SER A 40 9.06 -19.61 -2.68
CA SER A 40 8.57 -20.31 -1.47
C SER A 40 7.05 -20.19 -1.25
N PHE A 41 6.43 -19.10 -1.70
CA PHE A 41 4.99 -18.82 -1.45
C PHE A 41 4.20 -18.53 -2.74
N GLY A 42 4.82 -18.62 -3.91
CA GLY A 42 4.19 -18.34 -5.20
C GLY A 42 3.88 -16.85 -5.40
N GLU A 43 2.65 -16.56 -5.83
CA GLU A 43 2.17 -15.20 -6.08
C GLU A 43 1.03 -14.85 -5.11
N ILE A 44 1.15 -13.71 -4.44
CA ILE A 44 0.12 -13.15 -3.56
C ILE A 44 -0.30 -11.79 -4.10
N ALA A 45 -1.60 -11.63 -4.35
CA ALA A 45 -2.20 -10.35 -4.71
C ALA A 45 -2.95 -9.78 -3.50
N SER A 46 -2.71 -8.50 -3.20
CA SER A 46 -3.36 -7.77 -2.12
C SER A 46 -3.54 -6.30 -2.48
N GLN A 47 -4.03 -5.49 -1.55
CA GLN A 47 -4.22 -4.06 -1.72
C GLN A 47 -3.97 -3.32 -0.40
N LEU A 48 -3.33 -2.17 -0.50
CA LEU A 48 -3.09 -1.27 0.62
C LEU A 48 -4.07 -0.10 0.57
N PHE A 49 -4.86 0.06 1.61
CA PHE A 49 -5.85 1.14 1.77
C PHE A 49 -5.20 2.34 2.43
N VAL A 50 -5.61 3.56 2.08
CA VAL A 50 -5.16 4.75 2.83
C VAL A 50 -5.77 4.71 4.25
N ASP A 51 -4.91 4.71 5.27
CA ASP A 51 -5.33 4.68 6.68
C ASP A 51 -6.28 5.85 6.98
N ARG A 52 -7.40 5.56 7.65
CA ARG A 52 -8.45 6.51 8.05
C ARG A 52 -9.10 7.32 6.92
N ASP A 53 -8.98 6.90 5.66
CA ASP A 53 -9.75 7.52 4.58
C ASP A 53 -11.26 7.34 4.84
N PRO A 54 -12.09 8.40 4.75
CA PRO A 54 -13.52 8.29 5.01
C PRO A 54 -14.22 7.35 4.03
N GLY A 55 -13.67 7.13 2.84
CA GLY A 55 -14.19 6.18 1.86
C GLY A 55 -14.09 4.72 2.32
N ASN A 56 -13.20 4.39 3.25
CA ASN A 56 -13.06 3.02 3.78
C ASN A 56 -14.38 2.51 4.38
N ALA A 57 -15.17 3.38 5.02
CA ALA A 57 -16.47 3.01 5.59
C ALA A 57 -17.49 2.56 4.53
N GLY A 58 -17.35 3.03 3.28
CA GLY A 58 -18.20 2.67 2.15
C GLY A 58 -17.65 1.53 1.29
N ASP A 59 -16.35 1.22 1.38
CA ASP A 59 -15.69 0.23 0.52
C ASP A 59 -16.05 -1.21 0.95
N PHE A 60 -16.65 -1.97 0.03
CA PHE A 60 -17.15 -3.32 0.32
C PHE A 60 -16.03 -4.34 0.57
N LEU A 61 -14.80 -4.13 0.07
CA LEU A 61 -13.67 -5.00 0.37
C LEU A 61 -13.09 -4.67 1.74
N TRP A 62 -12.95 -3.38 2.07
CA TRP A 62 -12.52 -2.95 3.40
C TRP A 62 -13.45 -3.48 4.51
N ARG A 63 -14.77 -3.40 4.29
CA ARG A 63 -15.78 -3.84 5.25
C ARG A 63 -15.76 -5.35 5.54
N ARG A 64 -15.25 -6.17 4.63
CA ARG A 64 -15.15 -7.63 4.80
C ARG A 64 -13.95 -8.06 5.65
N LEU A 65 -13.00 -7.16 5.87
CA LEU A 65 -11.82 -7.41 6.70
C LEU A 65 -12.20 -7.33 8.19
N ASP A 66 -11.63 -8.23 8.99
CA ASP A 66 -11.60 -8.10 10.44
C ASP A 66 -10.61 -7.00 10.88
N GLU A 67 -10.51 -6.76 12.19
CA GLU A 67 -9.67 -5.70 12.72
C GLU A 67 -8.18 -5.92 12.44
N GLU A 68 -7.70 -7.16 12.56
CA GLU A 68 -6.30 -7.51 12.30
C GLU A 68 -5.93 -7.28 10.83
N ALA A 69 -6.75 -7.75 9.90
CA ALA A 69 -6.53 -7.56 8.48
C ALA A 69 -6.64 -6.08 8.08
N ARG A 70 -7.55 -5.30 8.70
CA ARG A 70 -7.60 -3.84 8.49
C ARG A 70 -6.31 -3.18 8.94
N ALA A 71 -5.79 -3.53 10.12
CA ALA A 71 -4.52 -2.99 10.61
C ALA A 71 -3.36 -3.37 9.68
N ALA A 72 -3.33 -4.60 9.17
CA ALA A 72 -2.30 -5.08 8.25
C ALA A 72 -2.34 -4.41 6.86
N LEU A 73 -3.50 -3.94 6.41
CA LEU A 73 -3.69 -3.34 5.08
C LEU A 73 -3.82 -1.81 5.10
N ALA A 74 -3.83 -1.18 6.27
CA ALA A 74 -3.90 0.27 6.45
C ALA A 74 -2.53 0.94 6.23
N MET A 75 -2.29 1.43 5.01
CA MET A 75 -1.11 2.22 4.67
C MET A 75 -1.24 3.64 5.22
N ARG A 76 -0.39 3.96 6.20
CA ARG A 76 -0.34 5.29 6.80
C ARG A 76 0.57 6.23 6.01
N LEU A 77 -0.03 7.26 5.40
CA LEU A 77 0.70 8.37 4.78
C LEU A 77 1.11 9.37 5.87
N GLN A 78 2.41 9.58 6.03
CA GLN A 78 2.99 10.59 6.91
C GLN A 78 3.54 11.75 6.07
N PRO A 79 3.50 13.00 6.55
CA PRO A 79 4.20 14.10 5.88
C PRO A 79 5.66 13.74 5.62
N ALA A 80 6.16 14.11 4.44
CA ALA A 80 7.58 13.93 4.16
C ALA A 80 8.43 14.76 5.14
N PRO A 81 9.61 14.27 5.55
CA PRO A 81 10.57 15.06 6.32
C PRO A 81 10.91 16.38 5.63
N ALA A 82 11.31 17.40 6.40
CA ALA A 82 11.60 18.73 5.86
C ALA A 82 12.78 18.74 4.87
N ASP A 83 13.72 17.82 5.04
CA ASP A 83 14.89 17.59 4.19
C ASP A 83 14.62 16.62 3.02
N ALA A 84 13.36 16.22 2.81
CA ALA A 84 13.00 15.32 1.72
C ALA A 84 13.26 15.95 0.34
N PRO A 85 13.56 15.13 -0.70
CA PRO A 85 13.71 15.62 -2.06
C PRO A 85 12.51 16.43 -2.54
N ALA A 86 12.78 17.44 -3.38
CA ALA A 86 11.75 18.32 -3.92
C ALA A 86 10.57 17.53 -4.53
N GLY A 87 9.36 17.99 -4.20
CA GLY A 87 8.10 17.38 -4.64
C GLY A 87 7.69 16.10 -3.89
N LEU A 88 8.46 15.61 -2.91
CA LEU A 88 7.97 14.56 -2.01
C LEU A 88 7.11 15.20 -0.91
N ARG A 89 5.81 14.86 -0.90
CA ARG A 89 4.85 15.40 0.08
C ARG A 89 4.51 14.42 1.20
N TRP A 90 4.55 13.13 0.88
CA TRP A 90 4.14 12.06 1.77
C TRP A 90 5.14 10.92 1.72
N MET A 91 5.29 10.21 2.83
CA MET A 91 6.01 8.95 2.95
C MET A 91 5.14 7.93 3.67
N ALA A 92 5.20 6.67 3.23
CA ALA A 92 4.64 5.55 3.95
C ALA A 92 5.70 4.45 4.07
N ARG A 93 5.83 3.88 5.26
CA ARG A 93 6.58 2.64 5.50
C ARG A 93 5.57 1.59 5.91
N HIS A 94 5.43 0.55 5.09
CA HIS A 94 4.46 -0.51 5.29
C HIS A 94 5.16 -1.86 5.27
N ARG A 95 4.94 -2.70 6.27
CA ARG A 95 5.47 -4.07 6.31
C ARG A 95 4.42 -5.00 5.71
N LEU A 96 4.84 -5.82 4.75
CA LEU A 96 4.05 -6.92 4.22
C LEU A 96 4.55 -8.21 4.84
N VAL A 97 3.65 -8.96 5.47
CA VAL A 97 3.95 -10.28 6.05
C VAL A 97 3.37 -11.32 5.12
N VAL A 98 4.20 -12.30 4.75
CA VAL A 98 3.84 -13.40 3.84
C VAL A 98 3.90 -14.71 4.60
N PRO A 99 3.16 -15.75 4.17
CA PRO A 99 3.29 -17.09 4.72
C PRO A 99 4.73 -17.60 4.61
N THR A 100 5.16 -18.32 5.64
CA THR A 100 6.44 -19.05 5.68
C THR A 100 6.29 -20.46 5.14
#